data_AF-A0A5C7RC20-F1
#
_entry.id   AF-A0A5C7RC20-F1
#
_cell.length_a   1.000
_cell.length_b   1.000
_cell.length_c   1.000
_cell.angle_alpha   90.00
_cell.angle_beta   90.00
_cell.angle_gamma   90.00
#
_symmetry.space_group_name_H-M   'P 1'
#
loop_
_entity.id
_entity.type
_entity.pdbx_description
1 polymer ?
#
loop_
_entity_poly.entity_id
_entity_poly.type
_entity_poly.pdbx_seq_one_letter_code
_entity_poly.pdbx_strand_id
1 'polypeptide(L)'
;MMTAYPESTQTLLDKATALSGAGFDIVYDYNLPISSSVKIAGRKGREQHEIVLRLPSDENNYLIAWQAAFVLHQFQMPDTERANLKPEPAALAPIKKELLDLHPSVPIAQRENFSEHVIGGILTQLRSMPVGMLIDIALHREYEELQATQRQSLINQVVEHIGCLQMTPDMFPRTLLRANQVMNAAQALMVANLFEIPDIFAPYQTVGMEAAATLLLDACMNQIFDETLDRELIDTWGRTLGIDHWYRWA
;
A
#
# COMPACT_ATOMS: atom_id res chain seq x y z
N MET A 1 -2.96 6.11 34.49
CA MET A 1 -3.21 7.21 33.54
C MET A 1 -4.27 6.70 32.57
N MET A 2 -5.31 7.45 32.26
CA MET A 2 -6.19 7.10 31.14
C MET A 2 -5.40 7.32 29.85
N THR A 3 -5.27 6.29 29.04
CA THR A 3 -4.70 6.41 27.69
C THR A 3 -5.71 7.16 26.81
N ALA A 4 -5.22 7.99 25.89
CA ALA A 4 -6.10 8.73 24.97
C ALA A 4 -6.72 7.80 23.90
N TYR A 5 -6.14 6.61 23.71
CA TYR A 5 -6.53 5.62 22.73
C TYR A 5 -6.80 4.25 23.39
N PRO A 6 -7.50 3.34 22.69
CA PRO A 6 -7.60 1.95 23.09
C PRO A 6 -6.21 1.31 23.28
N GLU A 7 -6.14 0.24 24.07
CA GLU A 7 -4.87 -0.39 24.50
C GLU A 7 -4.03 -0.82 23.30
N SER A 8 -4.67 -1.37 22.27
CA SER A 8 -4.00 -1.83 21.04
C SER A 8 -3.30 -0.69 20.30
N THR A 9 -4.00 0.42 20.10
CA THR A 9 -3.45 1.61 19.44
C THR A 9 -2.35 2.25 20.29
N GLN A 10 -2.57 2.38 21.60
CA GLN A 10 -1.57 2.97 22.50
C GLN A 10 -0.28 2.14 22.53
N THR A 11 -0.40 0.81 22.56
CA THR A 11 0.75 -0.11 22.55
C THR A 11 1.64 0.11 21.32
N LEU A 12 1.03 0.27 20.14
CA LEU A 12 1.78 0.51 18.89
C LEU A 12 2.46 1.88 18.88
N LEU A 13 1.76 2.93 19.34
CA LEU A 13 2.34 4.27 19.49
C LEU A 13 3.53 4.26 20.45
N ASP A 14 3.41 3.56 21.58
CA ASP A 14 4.46 3.47 22.59
C ASP A 14 5.68 2.69 22.07
N LYS A 15 5.46 1.54 21.42
CA LYS A 15 6.53 0.75 20.77
C LYS A 15 7.27 1.58 19.72
N ALA A 16 6.54 2.25 18.84
CA ALA A 16 7.12 3.08 17.79
C ALA A 16 7.86 4.30 18.37
N THR A 17 7.34 4.91 19.44
CA THR A 17 7.99 6.02 20.16
C THR A 17 9.28 5.56 20.81
N ALA A 18 9.26 4.43 21.51
CA ALA A 18 10.43 3.86 22.16
C ALA A 18 11.56 3.54 21.18
N LEU A 19 11.22 3.04 19.99
CA LEU A 19 12.19 2.70 18.96
C LEU A 19 12.72 3.93 18.20
N SER A 20 11.83 4.84 17.81
CA SER A 20 12.19 6.00 16.98
C SER A 20 12.74 7.19 17.79
N GLY A 21 12.48 7.22 19.10
CA GLY A 21 12.81 8.35 19.98
C GLY A 21 11.91 9.57 19.81
N ALA A 22 10.84 9.48 19.01
CA ALA A 22 9.90 10.57 18.76
C ALA A 22 8.45 10.10 18.95
N GLY A 23 7.63 10.94 19.57
CA GLY A 23 6.20 10.73 19.77
C GLY A 23 5.37 11.09 18.53
N PHE A 24 4.05 11.17 18.72
CA PHE A 24 3.08 11.34 17.65
C PHE A 24 2.13 12.51 17.90
N ASP A 25 1.98 13.35 16.89
CA ASP A 25 0.89 14.30 16.75
C ASP A 25 -0.19 13.71 15.83
N ILE A 26 -1.45 13.75 16.25
CA ILE A 26 -2.60 13.36 15.42
C ILE A 26 -3.31 14.61 14.94
N VAL A 27 -3.40 14.77 13.62
CA VAL A 27 -4.03 15.95 12.98
C VAL A 27 -5.02 15.54 11.90
N TYR A 28 -5.92 16.46 11.55
CA TYR A 28 -6.91 16.26 10.49
C TYR A 28 -6.65 17.17 9.29
N ASP A 29 -6.74 16.61 8.09
CA ASP A 29 -6.72 17.34 6.82
C ASP A 29 -7.84 16.85 5.90
N TYR A 30 -8.91 17.64 5.81
CA TYR A 30 -10.10 17.32 5.01
C TYR A 30 -9.81 17.24 3.50
N ASN A 31 -8.66 17.73 3.05
CA ASN A 31 -8.24 17.65 1.65
C ASN A 31 -7.27 16.48 1.38
N LEU A 32 -6.97 15.66 2.39
CA LEU A 32 -6.11 14.48 2.22
C LEU A 32 -6.78 13.53 1.20
N PRO A 33 -6.09 13.15 0.10
CA PRO A 33 -6.68 12.32 -0.95
C PRO A 33 -6.86 10.86 -0.54
N ILE A 34 -6.30 10.47 0.61
CA ILE A 34 -6.32 9.12 1.19
C ILE A 34 -6.84 9.18 2.63
N SER A 35 -7.23 8.04 3.22
CA SER A 35 -7.83 8.02 4.57
C SER A 35 -6.86 8.44 5.68
N SER A 36 -5.59 8.04 5.57
CA SER A 36 -4.54 8.41 6.53
C SER A 36 -3.16 8.46 5.87
N SER A 37 -2.25 9.22 6.47
CA SER A 37 -0.83 9.25 6.12
C SER A 37 0.03 9.56 7.35
N VAL A 38 1.34 9.31 7.26
CA VAL A 38 2.29 9.70 8.32
C VAL A 38 3.47 10.48 7.76
N LYS A 39 3.84 11.56 8.45
CA LYS A 39 5.10 12.29 8.24
C LYS A 39 6.05 11.89 9.35
N ILE A 40 7.15 11.23 8.99
CA ILE A 40 8.10 10.66 9.94
C ILE A 40 9.03 11.74 10.51
N ALA A 41 9.26 11.71 11.83
CA ALA A 41 10.23 12.54 12.55
C ALA A 41 11.66 12.45 11.97
N GLY A 42 12.47 13.48 12.19
CA GLY A 42 13.83 13.60 11.63
C GLY A 42 13.87 13.96 10.14
N ARG A 43 12.75 13.83 9.41
CA ARG A 43 12.65 14.24 8.00
C ARG A 43 12.17 15.69 7.91
N LYS A 44 12.81 16.48 7.04
CA LYS A 44 12.47 17.89 6.82
C LYS A 44 12.44 18.73 8.13
N GLY A 45 13.31 18.40 9.09
CA GLY A 45 13.43 19.11 10.37
C GLY A 45 12.27 18.90 11.36
N ARG A 46 11.49 17.82 11.20
CA ARG A 46 10.32 17.52 12.06
C ARG A 46 10.77 16.83 13.36
N GLU A 47 10.27 17.28 14.50
CA GLU A 47 10.63 16.71 15.82
C GLU A 47 9.77 15.50 16.20
N GLN A 48 8.46 15.55 15.91
CA GLN A 48 7.51 14.47 16.15
C GLN A 48 7.07 13.80 14.84
N HIS A 49 6.58 12.56 14.93
CA HIS A 49 5.80 11.97 13.85
C HIS A 49 4.44 12.65 13.78
N GLU A 50 3.91 12.85 12.59
CA GLU A 50 2.61 13.50 12.39
C GLU A 50 1.72 12.54 11.60
N ILE A 51 0.74 11.94 12.28
CA ILE A 51 -0.30 11.13 11.64
C ILE A 51 -1.42 12.07 11.21
N VAL A 52 -1.66 12.12 9.90
CA VAL A 52 -2.71 12.95 9.29
C VAL A 52 -3.87 12.04 8.90
N LEU A 53 -5.03 12.28 9.48
CA LEU A 53 -6.29 11.61 9.13
C LEU A 53 -7.14 12.54 8.25
N ARG A 54 -7.89 11.99 7.30
CA ARG A 54 -8.73 12.83 6.43
C ARG A 54 -9.88 13.49 7.19
N LEU A 55 -10.62 12.71 7.96
CA LEU A 55 -11.74 13.18 8.78
C LEU A 55 -11.88 12.34 10.05
N PRO A 56 -12.58 12.85 11.08
CA PRO A 56 -12.99 12.03 12.22
C PRO A 56 -13.90 10.87 11.77
N SER A 57 -13.58 9.65 12.17
CA SER A 57 -14.35 8.45 11.85
C SER A 57 -14.16 7.35 12.90
N ASP A 58 -15.04 6.35 12.89
CA ASP A 58 -14.91 5.18 13.75
C ASP A 58 -13.66 4.34 13.41
N GLU A 59 -13.14 4.46 12.19
CA GLU A 59 -11.94 3.75 11.72
C GLU A 59 -10.63 4.36 12.28
N ASN A 60 -10.70 5.54 12.91
CA ASN A 60 -9.52 6.31 13.30
C ASN A 60 -8.55 5.53 14.19
N ASN A 61 -9.04 4.72 15.14
CA ASN A 61 -8.17 3.95 16.02
C ASN A 61 -7.33 2.93 15.25
N TYR A 62 -7.92 2.26 14.26
CA TYR A 62 -7.21 1.37 13.35
C TYR A 62 -6.25 2.16 12.45
N LEU A 63 -6.68 3.29 11.87
CA LEU A 63 -5.83 4.10 11.00
C LEU A 63 -4.60 4.64 11.75
N ILE A 64 -4.75 5.07 13.00
CA ILE A 64 -3.64 5.51 13.86
C ILE A 64 -2.72 4.32 14.18
N ALA A 65 -3.29 3.18 14.59
CA ALA A 65 -2.53 1.97 14.89
C ALA A 65 -1.70 1.50 13.67
N TRP A 66 -2.30 1.50 12.49
CA TRP A 66 -1.63 1.14 11.23
C TRP A 66 -0.45 2.07 10.92
N GLN A 67 -0.64 3.39 11.05
CA GLN A 67 0.43 4.36 10.80
C GLN A 67 1.56 4.25 11.85
N ALA A 68 1.23 3.95 13.11
CA ALA A 68 2.21 3.68 14.15
C ALA A 68 2.99 2.38 13.86
N ALA A 69 2.32 1.32 13.44
CA ALA A 69 2.95 0.06 13.02
C ALA A 69 3.86 0.25 11.80
N PHE A 70 3.45 1.09 10.83
CA PHE A 70 4.30 1.45 9.69
C PHE A 70 5.58 2.19 10.11
N VAL A 71 5.47 3.12 11.08
CA VAL A 71 6.65 3.79 11.65
C VAL A 71 7.53 2.79 12.39
N LEU A 72 6.96 1.92 13.22
CA LEU A 72 7.72 0.88 13.93
C LEU A 72 8.55 0.04 12.94
N HIS A 73 7.91 -0.47 11.88
CA HIS A 73 8.55 -1.23 10.82
C HIS A 73 9.74 -0.50 10.19
N GLN A 74 9.55 0.77 9.84
CA GLN A 74 10.58 1.58 9.18
C GLN A 74 11.82 1.87 10.03
N PHE A 75 11.68 1.80 11.36
CA PHE A 75 12.80 1.97 12.29
C PHE A 75 13.41 0.63 12.72
N GLN A 76 12.71 -0.49 12.55
CA GLN A 76 13.31 -1.83 12.69
C GLN A 76 14.23 -2.16 11.50
N MET A 77 13.92 -1.65 10.31
CA MET A 77 14.70 -1.88 9.10
C MET A 77 15.95 -0.99 9.02
N PRO A 78 17.12 -1.54 8.61
CA PRO A 78 18.30 -0.74 8.32
C PRO A 78 18.01 0.32 7.25
N ASP A 79 18.60 1.51 7.39
CA ASP A 79 18.43 2.63 6.45
C ASP A 79 18.70 2.23 4.98
N THR A 80 19.64 1.30 4.76
CA THR A 80 20.03 0.76 3.44
C THR A 80 18.99 -0.18 2.83
N GLU A 81 18.09 -0.74 3.64
CA GLU A 81 17.03 -1.66 3.22
C GLU A 81 15.66 -0.96 3.08
N ARG A 82 15.58 0.33 3.46
CA ARG A 82 14.33 1.09 3.32
C ARG A 82 13.91 1.15 1.86
N ALA A 83 12.71 0.67 1.57
CA ALA A 83 12.25 0.45 0.21
C ALA A 83 12.20 1.75 -0.61
N ASN A 84 13.24 2.01 -1.40
CA ASN A 84 13.34 3.17 -2.28
C ASN A 84 13.55 2.69 -3.71
N LEU A 85 12.45 2.59 -4.45
CA LEU A 85 12.50 2.28 -5.87
C LEU A 85 12.81 3.54 -6.68
N LYS A 86 13.79 3.45 -7.57
CA LYS A 86 14.01 4.43 -8.65
C LYS A 86 13.51 3.82 -9.96
N PRO A 87 12.74 4.57 -10.78
CA PRO A 87 12.36 4.11 -12.12
C PRO A 87 13.60 3.78 -12.95
N GLU A 88 13.52 2.72 -13.77
CA GLU A 88 14.53 2.38 -14.78
C GLU A 88 14.10 2.94 -16.15
N PRO A 89 14.65 4.09 -16.61
CA PRO A 89 14.13 4.79 -17.77
C PRO A 89 14.18 3.97 -19.06
N ALA A 90 15.21 3.13 -19.23
CA ALA A 90 15.35 2.30 -20.43
C ALA A 90 14.25 1.23 -20.52
N ALA A 91 13.91 0.60 -19.40
CA ALA A 91 12.85 -0.40 -19.30
C ALA A 91 11.44 0.21 -19.47
N LEU A 92 11.25 1.44 -18.98
CA LEU A 92 9.95 2.13 -18.99
C LEU A 92 9.67 2.88 -20.31
N ALA A 93 10.69 3.15 -21.12
CA ALA A 93 10.53 3.89 -22.38
C ALA A 93 9.47 3.29 -23.33
N PRO A 94 9.37 1.96 -23.54
CA PRO A 94 8.31 1.37 -24.37
C PRO A 94 6.91 1.58 -23.80
N ILE A 95 6.74 1.44 -22.48
CA ILE A 95 5.46 1.62 -21.79
C ILE A 95 5.01 3.09 -21.85
N LYS A 96 5.95 4.01 -21.61
CA LYS A 96 5.71 5.45 -21.77
C LYS A 96 5.29 5.78 -23.20
N LYS A 97 5.96 5.20 -24.20
CA LYS A 97 5.58 5.40 -25.60
C LYS A 97 4.15 4.93 -25.87
N GLU A 98 3.77 3.74 -25.41
CA GLU A 98 2.41 3.21 -25.57
C GLU A 98 1.37 4.14 -24.92
N LEU A 99 1.63 4.63 -23.70
CA LEU A 99 0.77 5.63 -23.03
C LEU A 99 0.68 6.96 -23.79
N LEU A 100 1.76 7.40 -24.41
CA LEU A 100 1.74 8.60 -25.26
C LEU A 100 0.93 8.36 -26.52
N ASP A 101 1.00 7.18 -27.12
CA ASP A 101 0.25 6.85 -28.33
C ASP A 101 -1.26 6.70 -28.04
N LEU A 102 -1.63 6.38 -26.79
CA LEU A 102 -3.01 6.43 -26.30
C LEU A 102 -3.53 7.87 -26.23
N HIS A 103 -4.78 8.07 -26.63
CA HIS A 103 -5.49 9.37 -26.62
C HIS A 103 -4.77 10.50 -27.41
N PRO A 104 -4.52 10.33 -28.72
CA PRO A 104 -3.78 11.31 -29.53
C PRO A 104 -4.44 12.69 -29.61
N SER A 105 -5.73 12.80 -29.28
CA SER A 105 -6.47 14.06 -29.19
C SER A 105 -6.07 14.92 -27.99
N VAL A 106 -5.36 14.38 -27.00
CA VAL A 106 -4.90 15.10 -25.81
C VAL A 106 -3.54 15.78 -26.09
N PRO A 107 -3.32 17.02 -25.64
CA PRO A 107 -2.02 17.70 -25.81
C PRO A 107 -0.84 16.88 -25.27
N ILE A 108 0.29 16.88 -25.99
CA ILE A 108 1.45 16.04 -25.65
C ILE A 108 1.95 16.25 -24.22
N ALA A 109 2.04 17.50 -23.75
CA ALA A 109 2.47 17.80 -22.40
C ALA A 109 1.55 17.22 -21.32
N GLN A 110 0.24 17.13 -21.59
CA GLN A 110 -0.71 16.50 -20.66
C GLN A 110 -0.55 14.98 -20.67
N ARG A 111 -0.35 14.37 -21.85
CA ARG A 111 -0.06 12.93 -21.96
C ARG A 111 1.26 12.55 -21.29
N GLU A 112 2.29 13.39 -21.39
CA GLU A 112 3.57 13.16 -20.70
C GLU A 112 3.39 13.15 -19.19
N ASN A 113 2.74 14.18 -18.63
CA ASN A 113 2.47 14.25 -17.19
C ASN A 113 1.62 13.07 -16.71
N PHE A 114 0.60 12.70 -17.49
CA PHE A 114 -0.22 11.52 -17.21
C PHE A 114 0.59 10.23 -17.22
N SER A 115 1.47 10.07 -18.21
CA SER A 115 2.29 8.86 -18.34
C SER A 115 3.23 8.68 -17.15
N GLU A 116 3.91 9.76 -16.74
CA GLU A 116 4.77 9.75 -15.54
C GLU A 116 3.96 9.45 -14.28
N HIS A 117 2.75 10.02 -14.15
CA HIS A 117 1.88 9.78 -13.02
C HIS A 117 1.44 8.32 -12.92
N VAL A 118 0.98 7.72 -14.03
CA VAL A 118 0.51 6.32 -14.05
C VAL A 118 1.66 5.36 -13.76
N ILE A 119 2.82 5.53 -14.40
CA ILE A 119 3.99 4.68 -14.16
C ILE A 119 4.46 4.82 -12.71
N GLY A 120 4.59 6.06 -12.21
CA GLY A 120 4.96 6.33 -10.83
C GLY A 120 3.97 5.74 -9.83
N GLY A 121 2.68 5.75 -10.15
CA GLY A 121 1.62 5.13 -9.36
C GLY A 121 1.80 3.62 -9.20
N ILE A 122 2.11 2.91 -10.28
CA ILE A 122 2.37 1.45 -10.23
C ILE A 122 3.60 1.13 -9.39
N LEU A 123 4.71 1.84 -9.59
CA LEU A 123 5.91 1.62 -8.78
C LEU A 123 5.68 1.94 -7.30
N THR A 124 4.89 2.97 -7.01
CA THR A 124 4.49 3.32 -5.64
C THR A 124 3.63 2.22 -5.04
N GLN A 125 2.65 1.70 -5.78
CA GLN A 125 1.79 0.61 -5.34
C GLN A 125 2.60 -0.66 -5.07
N LEU A 126 3.48 -1.06 -5.99
CA LEU A 126 4.35 -2.22 -5.85
C LEU A 126 5.23 -2.12 -4.59
N ARG A 127 5.76 -0.92 -4.32
CA ARG A 127 6.60 -0.68 -3.14
C ARG A 127 5.81 -0.72 -1.83
N SER A 128 4.58 -0.20 -1.83
CA SER A 128 3.83 0.09 -0.60
C SER A 128 2.80 -0.96 -0.22
N MET A 129 2.13 -1.58 -1.20
CA MET A 129 1.05 -2.56 -0.96
C MET A 129 1.52 -3.85 -0.26
N PRO A 130 2.60 -4.54 -0.67
CA PRO A 130 3.05 -5.74 0.02
C PRO A 130 3.38 -5.49 1.50
N VAL A 131 4.10 -4.40 1.80
CA VAL A 131 4.43 -3.99 3.17
C VAL A 131 3.17 -3.63 3.96
N GLY A 132 2.25 -2.89 3.35
CA GLY A 132 0.97 -2.57 3.99
C GLY A 132 0.14 -3.80 4.33
N MET A 133 0.11 -4.79 3.43
CA MET A 133 -0.57 -6.07 3.68
C MET A 133 0.06 -6.86 4.83
N LEU A 134 1.39 -6.84 4.97
CA LEU A 134 2.04 -7.45 6.14
C LEU A 134 1.62 -6.79 7.45
N ILE A 135 1.55 -5.46 7.48
CA ILE A 135 1.05 -4.71 8.65
C ILE A 135 -0.37 -5.15 8.96
N ASP A 136 -1.25 -5.19 7.96
CA ASP A 136 -2.65 -5.58 8.17
C ASP A 136 -2.79 -7.01 8.70
N ILE A 137 -2.02 -7.95 8.15
CA ILE A 137 -2.01 -9.35 8.62
C ILE A 137 -1.52 -9.42 10.07
N ALA A 138 -0.45 -8.70 10.42
CA ALA A 138 0.09 -8.67 11.78
C ALA A 138 -0.91 -8.04 12.76
N LEU A 139 -1.48 -6.88 12.40
CA LEU A 139 -2.49 -6.21 13.23
C LEU A 139 -3.70 -7.10 13.50
N HIS A 140 -4.18 -7.78 12.46
CA HIS A 140 -5.32 -8.71 12.59
C HIS A 140 -5.02 -9.85 13.55
N ARG A 141 -3.81 -10.43 13.49
CA ARG A 141 -3.37 -11.55 14.32
C ARG A 141 -3.15 -11.15 15.78
N GLU A 142 -2.61 -9.96 16.03
CA GLU A 142 -2.10 -9.56 17.35
C GLU A 142 -3.05 -8.66 18.15
N TYR A 143 -3.94 -7.92 17.49
CA TYR A 143 -4.75 -6.87 18.14
C TYR A 143 -6.24 -7.04 17.82
N GLU A 144 -6.91 -7.95 18.53
CA GLU A 144 -8.33 -8.27 18.37
C GLU A 144 -9.24 -7.02 18.44
N GLU A 145 -8.91 -6.07 19.31
CA GLU A 145 -9.66 -4.81 19.50
C GLU A 145 -9.75 -3.96 18.22
N LEU A 146 -8.78 -4.09 17.29
CA LEU A 146 -8.75 -3.33 16.04
C LEU A 146 -9.54 -4.00 14.91
N GLN A 147 -9.85 -5.31 15.02
CA GLN A 147 -10.34 -6.11 13.90
C GLN A 147 -11.63 -5.57 13.28
N ALA A 148 -12.57 -5.09 14.10
CA ALA A 148 -13.84 -4.55 13.61
C ALA A 148 -13.62 -3.30 12.72
N THR A 149 -12.80 -2.36 13.19
CA THR A 149 -12.46 -1.13 12.44
C THR A 149 -11.54 -1.40 11.26
N GLN A 150 -10.62 -2.37 11.39
CA GLN A 150 -9.77 -2.83 10.29
C GLN A 150 -10.62 -3.44 9.17
N ARG A 151 -11.55 -4.33 9.51
CA ARG A 151 -12.48 -4.96 8.56
C ARG A 151 -13.22 -3.90 7.76
N GLN A 152 -13.79 -2.90 8.43
CA GLN A 152 -14.55 -1.84 7.78
C GLN A 152 -13.67 -1.05 6.79
N SER A 153 -12.48 -0.61 7.24
CA SER A 153 -11.55 0.15 6.40
C SER A 153 -11.08 -0.66 5.18
N LEU A 154 -10.69 -1.92 5.38
CA LEU A 154 -10.18 -2.76 4.29
C LEU A 154 -11.28 -3.15 3.29
N ILE A 155 -12.52 -3.39 3.74
CA ILE A 155 -13.66 -3.60 2.84
C ILE A 155 -13.89 -2.36 1.99
N ASN A 156 -13.87 -1.16 2.59
CA ASN A 156 -14.05 0.10 1.86
C ASN A 156 -12.98 0.26 0.76
N GLN A 157 -11.71 -0.01 1.06
CA GLN A 157 -10.63 0.02 0.08
C GLN A 157 -10.84 -0.97 -1.06
N VAL A 158 -11.22 -2.22 -0.76
CA VAL A 158 -11.47 -3.23 -1.80
C VAL A 158 -12.63 -2.82 -2.71
N VAL A 159 -13.72 -2.29 -2.13
CA VAL A 159 -14.86 -1.78 -2.91
C VAL A 159 -14.45 -0.64 -3.85
N GLU A 160 -13.61 0.29 -3.39
CA GLU A 160 -13.04 1.34 -4.23
C GLU A 160 -12.17 0.77 -5.37
N HIS A 161 -11.33 -0.21 -5.07
CA HIS A 161 -10.41 -0.83 -6.03
C HIS A 161 -11.08 -1.72 -7.08
N ILE A 162 -12.30 -2.22 -6.83
CA ILE A 162 -13.07 -3.00 -7.82
C ILE A 162 -13.35 -2.17 -9.08
N GLY A 163 -13.44 -0.83 -8.96
CA GLY A 163 -13.60 0.06 -10.10
C GLY A 163 -12.51 -0.09 -11.17
N CYS A 164 -11.29 -0.46 -10.79
CA CYS A 164 -10.18 -0.71 -11.71
C CYS A 164 -10.42 -1.89 -12.66
N LEU A 165 -11.35 -2.79 -12.36
CA LEU A 165 -11.72 -3.90 -13.27
C LEU A 165 -12.46 -3.43 -14.52
N GLN A 166 -13.02 -2.21 -14.51
CA GLN A 166 -13.68 -1.62 -15.68
C GLN A 166 -12.69 -0.98 -16.66
N MET A 167 -11.43 -0.82 -16.27
CA MET A 167 -10.39 -0.28 -17.14
C MET A 167 -10.00 -1.32 -18.21
N THR A 168 -9.77 -0.86 -19.43
CA THR A 168 -9.51 -1.72 -20.60
C THR A 168 -8.16 -1.42 -21.25
N PRO A 169 -7.63 -2.33 -22.08
CA PRO A 169 -6.41 -2.10 -22.86
C PRO A 169 -6.45 -0.89 -23.80
N ASP A 170 -7.63 -0.37 -24.13
CA ASP A 170 -7.79 0.84 -24.95
C ASP A 170 -7.58 2.13 -24.13
N MET A 171 -7.54 2.01 -22.80
CA MET A 171 -7.30 3.11 -21.86
C MET A 171 -5.87 3.08 -21.30
N PHE A 172 -5.31 1.88 -21.10
CA PHE A 172 -4.00 1.69 -20.49
C PHE A 172 -3.26 0.50 -21.11
N PRO A 173 -1.92 0.52 -21.20
CA PRO A 173 -1.14 -0.64 -21.60
C PRO A 173 -1.48 -1.87 -20.79
N ARG A 174 -1.58 -3.02 -21.46
CA ARG A 174 -1.99 -4.30 -20.84
C ARG A 174 -1.16 -4.66 -19.62
N THR A 175 0.15 -4.42 -19.67
CA THR A 175 1.08 -4.73 -18.58
C THR A 175 0.82 -3.86 -17.34
N LEU A 176 0.57 -2.56 -17.53
CA LEU A 176 0.22 -1.64 -16.43
C LEU A 176 -1.11 -2.03 -15.79
N LEU A 177 -2.12 -2.25 -16.65
CA LEU A 177 -3.46 -2.64 -16.21
C LEU A 177 -3.42 -3.94 -15.39
N ARG A 178 -2.74 -4.96 -15.91
CA ARG A 178 -2.63 -6.26 -15.23
C ARG A 178 -1.86 -6.14 -13.92
N ALA A 179 -0.76 -5.37 -13.87
CA ALA A 179 0.00 -5.16 -12.64
C ALA A 179 -0.88 -4.55 -11.53
N ASN A 180 -1.62 -3.48 -11.85
CA ASN A 180 -2.54 -2.85 -10.90
C ASN A 180 -3.64 -3.80 -10.44
N GLN A 181 -4.31 -4.46 -11.39
CA GLN A 181 -5.45 -5.32 -11.10
C GLN A 181 -5.06 -6.54 -10.26
N VAL A 182 -3.89 -7.15 -10.52
CA VAL A 182 -3.41 -8.30 -9.74
C VAL A 182 -3.00 -7.88 -8.33
N MET A 183 -2.36 -6.72 -8.15
CA MET A 183 -2.06 -6.20 -6.81
C MET A 183 -3.33 -5.91 -6.01
N ASN A 184 -4.33 -5.27 -6.62
CA ASN A 184 -5.65 -5.05 -6.00
C ASN A 184 -6.36 -6.38 -5.68
N ALA A 185 -6.26 -7.37 -6.57
CA ALA A 185 -6.81 -8.70 -6.35
C ALA A 185 -6.14 -9.41 -5.15
N ALA A 186 -4.83 -9.27 -4.98
CA ALA A 186 -4.12 -9.82 -3.83
C ALA A 186 -4.60 -9.22 -2.50
N GLN A 187 -4.84 -7.89 -2.47
CA GLN A 187 -5.43 -7.25 -1.30
C GLN A 187 -6.86 -7.74 -1.05
N ALA A 188 -7.69 -7.84 -2.09
CA ALA A 188 -9.07 -8.36 -1.95
C ALA A 188 -9.09 -9.81 -1.44
N LEU A 189 -8.17 -10.66 -1.91
CA LEU A 189 -8.01 -12.04 -1.44
C LEU A 189 -7.53 -12.08 0.02
N MET A 190 -6.62 -11.20 0.42
CA MET A 190 -6.22 -11.05 1.82
C MET A 190 -7.42 -10.73 2.72
N VAL A 191 -8.25 -9.75 2.32
CA VAL A 191 -9.45 -9.35 3.08
C VAL A 191 -10.46 -10.48 3.14
N ALA A 192 -10.67 -11.19 2.02
CA ALA A 192 -11.54 -12.36 1.98
C ALA A 192 -11.10 -13.44 2.98
N ASN A 193 -9.79 -13.69 3.07
CA ASN A 193 -9.23 -14.70 3.97
C ASN A 193 -9.23 -14.26 5.44
N LEU A 194 -8.82 -13.01 5.74
CA LEU A 194 -8.73 -12.53 7.12
C LEU A 194 -10.09 -12.44 7.81
N PHE A 195 -11.15 -12.13 7.06
CA PHE A 195 -12.48 -11.91 7.65
C PHE A 195 -13.52 -12.95 7.22
N GLU A 196 -13.09 -14.02 6.54
CA GLU A 196 -13.95 -15.11 6.05
C GLU A 196 -15.12 -14.60 5.17
N ILE A 197 -14.81 -13.70 4.22
CA ILE A 197 -15.78 -13.07 3.30
C ILE A 197 -15.40 -13.38 1.85
N PRO A 198 -15.52 -14.64 1.39
CA PRO A 198 -15.06 -15.03 0.05
C PRO A 198 -15.70 -14.22 -1.09
N ASP A 199 -16.95 -13.78 -0.90
CA ASP A 199 -17.71 -13.03 -1.92
C ASP A 199 -17.08 -11.69 -2.31
N ILE A 200 -16.28 -11.07 -1.42
CA ILE A 200 -15.61 -9.79 -1.74
C ILE A 200 -14.54 -9.96 -2.82
N PHE A 201 -14.02 -11.18 -3.01
CA PHE A 201 -13.01 -11.50 -4.02
C PHE A 201 -13.62 -11.98 -5.35
N ALA A 202 -14.90 -12.36 -5.37
CA ALA A 202 -15.58 -12.93 -6.53
C ALA A 202 -15.44 -12.10 -7.84
N PRO A 203 -15.45 -10.75 -7.82
CA PRO A 203 -15.23 -9.95 -9.03
C PRO A 203 -13.86 -10.21 -9.69
N TYR A 204 -12.81 -10.34 -8.89
CA TYR A 204 -11.45 -10.62 -9.38
C TYR A 204 -11.29 -12.06 -9.86
N GLN A 205 -11.97 -13.01 -9.21
CA GLN A 205 -12.00 -14.40 -9.65
C GLN A 205 -12.64 -14.53 -11.04
N THR A 206 -13.76 -13.82 -11.27
CA THR A 206 -14.50 -13.84 -12.54
C THR A 206 -13.65 -13.39 -13.73
N VAL A 207 -12.72 -12.45 -13.52
CA VAL A 207 -11.79 -11.98 -14.56
C VAL A 207 -10.44 -12.72 -14.57
N GLY A 208 -10.33 -13.83 -13.84
CA GLY A 208 -9.18 -14.73 -13.89
C GLY A 208 -7.92 -14.24 -13.17
N MET A 209 -8.07 -13.43 -12.12
CA MET A 209 -6.93 -12.91 -11.34
C MET A 209 -6.48 -13.82 -10.19
N GLU A 210 -7.28 -14.83 -9.85
CA GLU A 210 -7.07 -15.71 -8.69
C GLU A 210 -5.66 -16.26 -8.58
N ALA A 211 -5.18 -16.99 -9.59
CA ALA A 211 -3.86 -17.62 -9.52
C ALA A 211 -2.72 -16.63 -9.26
N ALA A 212 -2.76 -15.45 -9.87
CA ALA A 212 -1.72 -14.43 -9.68
C ALA A 212 -1.85 -13.72 -8.33
N ALA A 213 -3.08 -13.45 -7.87
CA ALA A 213 -3.36 -12.88 -6.57
C ALA A 213 -2.89 -13.80 -5.43
N THR A 214 -3.13 -15.11 -5.56
CA THR A 214 -2.68 -16.12 -4.60
C THR A 214 -1.16 -16.13 -4.47
N LEU A 215 -0.42 -16.10 -5.59
CA LEU A 215 1.05 -16.05 -5.55
C LEU A 215 1.58 -14.82 -4.80
N LEU A 216 0.95 -13.66 -4.99
CA LEU A 216 1.33 -12.43 -4.27
C LEU A 216 1.01 -12.53 -2.77
N LEU A 217 -0.18 -13.03 -2.42
CA LEU A 217 -0.61 -13.18 -1.04
C LEU A 217 0.22 -14.21 -0.27
N ASP A 218 0.53 -15.35 -0.90
CA ASP A 218 1.35 -16.40 -0.28
C ASP A 218 2.74 -15.87 0.12
N ALA A 219 3.31 -14.97 -0.68
CA ALA A 219 4.57 -14.31 -0.33
C ALA A 219 4.46 -13.48 0.97
N CYS A 220 3.31 -12.85 1.22
CA CYS A 220 3.05 -12.12 2.48
C CYS A 220 2.75 -13.07 3.65
N MET A 221 1.94 -14.10 3.43
CA MET A 221 1.48 -15.01 4.50
C MET A 221 2.60 -15.86 5.10
N ASN A 222 3.65 -16.13 4.31
CA ASN A 222 4.83 -16.89 4.73
C ASN A 222 5.91 -16.06 5.45
N GLN A 223 5.65 -14.78 5.69
CA GLN A 223 6.61 -13.87 6.32
C GLN A 223 6.15 -13.43 7.72
N ILE A 224 7.15 -13.16 8.57
CA ILE A 224 6.97 -12.54 9.88
C ILE A 224 7.33 -11.07 9.74
N PHE A 225 6.41 -10.19 10.12
CA PHE A 225 6.50 -8.74 9.93
C PHE A 225 7.86 -8.16 10.41
N ASP A 226 8.29 -8.52 11.62
CA ASP A 226 9.53 -8.03 12.24
C ASP A 226 10.83 -8.61 11.66
N GLU A 227 10.76 -9.65 10.82
CA GLU A 227 11.92 -10.33 10.20
C GLU A 227 11.98 -10.16 8.68
N THR A 228 11.02 -9.40 8.11
CA THR A 228 10.87 -9.30 6.66
C THR A 228 11.87 -8.33 6.04
N LEU A 229 12.57 -8.78 5.00
CA LEU A 229 13.28 -7.88 4.10
C LEU A 229 12.30 -7.34 3.05
N ASP A 230 11.79 -6.12 3.26
CA ASP A 230 10.86 -5.43 2.34
C ASP A 230 11.28 -5.57 0.88
N ARG A 231 12.59 -5.44 0.65
CA ARG A 231 13.23 -5.58 -0.66
C ARG A 231 12.90 -6.91 -1.34
N GLU A 232 13.04 -8.02 -0.63
CA GLU A 232 12.83 -9.36 -1.18
C GLU A 232 11.36 -9.60 -1.49
N LEU A 233 10.45 -9.13 -0.63
CA LEU A 233 9.01 -9.21 -0.85
C LEU A 233 8.60 -8.40 -2.08
N ILE A 234 9.07 -7.15 -2.18
CA ILE A 234 8.81 -6.26 -3.32
C ILE A 234 9.38 -6.86 -4.61
N ASP A 235 10.59 -7.41 -4.60
CA ASP A 235 11.19 -8.06 -5.77
C ASP A 235 10.44 -9.34 -6.16
N THR A 236 9.91 -10.09 -5.19
CA THR A 236 9.08 -11.27 -5.46
C THR A 236 7.76 -10.88 -6.13
N TRP A 237 7.13 -9.81 -5.66
CA TRP A 237 5.96 -9.23 -6.32
C TRP A 237 6.29 -8.72 -7.72
N GLY A 238 7.38 -7.97 -7.86
CA GLY A 238 7.86 -7.45 -9.16
C GLY A 238 8.07 -8.55 -10.18
N ARG A 239 8.72 -9.66 -9.80
CA ARG A 239 8.92 -10.84 -10.66
C ARG A 239 7.60 -11.52 -11.03
N THR A 240 6.70 -11.71 -10.06
CA THR A 240 5.40 -12.35 -10.28
C THR A 240 4.53 -11.54 -11.25
N LEU A 241 4.62 -10.22 -11.18
CA LEU A 241 3.93 -9.28 -12.06
C LEU A 241 4.65 -9.06 -13.41
N GLY A 242 5.90 -9.52 -13.53
CA GLY A 242 6.74 -9.31 -14.72
C GLY A 242 7.21 -7.87 -14.91
N ILE A 243 7.40 -7.11 -13.83
CA ILE A 243 7.77 -5.68 -13.83
C ILE A 243 9.01 -5.37 -12.96
N ASP A 244 9.73 -6.38 -12.50
CA ASP A 244 10.98 -6.25 -11.73
C ASP A 244 12.06 -5.44 -12.45
N HIS A 245 12.09 -5.50 -13.78
CA HIS A 245 12.99 -4.70 -14.62
C HIS A 245 12.60 -3.22 -14.74
N TRP A 246 11.43 -2.78 -14.25
CA TRP A 246 10.98 -1.39 -14.35
C TRP A 246 11.62 -0.45 -13.34
N TYR A 247 12.33 -0.99 -12.37
CA TYR A 247 12.93 -0.22 -11.30
C TYR A 247 14.31 -0.75 -10.93
N ARG A 248 15.00 0.06 -10.13
CA ARG A 248 16.23 -0.30 -9.45
C ARG A 248 16.19 0.21 -8.02
N TRP A 249 16.93 -0.46 -7.15
CA TRP A 249 17.11 -0.02 -5.78
C TRP A 249 18.02 1.22 -5.72
N ALA A 250 17.65 2.17 -4.86
CA ALA A 250 18.22 3.53 -4.81
C ALA A 250 19.58 3.64 -4.14
#